data_AF-A0A2M6GEK5-F1
#
_entry.id   AF-A0A2M6GEK5-F1
#
_cell.length_a   1.000
_cell.length_b   1.000
_cell.length_c   1.000
_cell.angle_alpha   90.00
_cell.angle_beta   90.00
_cell.angle_gamma   90.00
#
_symmetry.space_group_name_H-M   'P 1'
#
loop_
_entity.id
_entity.type
_entity.pdbx_description
1 polymer ?
#
loop_
_entity_poly.entity_id
_entity_poly.type
_entity_poly.pdbx_seq_one_letter_code
_entity_poly.pdbx_strand_id
1 'polypeptide(L)'
;LFKRTNKPEYRDFAKQVYDFWWTNMVNKTTYQVADHVKPDGTKVWWKFTYNEGLMIGASVEMYNTYQENSYLSNAHNIARFMINNETVSIAYGQVLSDGNETSCLGDCEQFKGPGYRYLMQLYLVDKRDEYYNVLKTSVDAIANLARNPDNSVGVNWDKSSSSSAINDRTQNAAAQAMSLFAKQNGLYPELNTPPGQYEAENATIRGVMLEANQPGYSGWAFLGGWMGTGKFVKFEINNTSGGSKTVTLKYAADAGDAYRNISVNGEAAINLKFQNTGGWNQYATTSFTYDFPVGTSTILVDFNSNYLNLDNITISDALQVTQIAAPEMNMSVYPNPVQNQDNLNVTLYAEQPTEVSLEVLDIFGVKLLDSKKQLQKGINTFQLSQIQLQQGTYILRVNHETHTETKRIVVN
;
A
#
# COMPACT_ATOMS: atom_id res chain seq x y z
N LEU A 1 17.69 -0.66 -24.08
CA LEU A 1 18.55 -1.88 -23.96
C LEU A 1 19.96 -1.52 -23.50
N PHE A 2 20.69 -0.67 -24.23
CA PHE A 2 22.05 -0.23 -23.84
C PHE A 2 22.17 0.20 -22.37
N LYS A 3 21.32 1.11 -21.88
CA LYS A 3 21.31 1.57 -20.47
C LYS A 3 21.24 0.43 -19.43
N ARG A 4 20.60 -0.69 -19.76
CA ARG A 4 20.41 -1.82 -18.82
C ARG A 4 21.55 -2.83 -18.88
N THR A 5 22.16 -3.02 -20.04
CA THR A 5 23.14 -4.09 -20.28
C THR A 5 24.56 -3.59 -20.42
N ASN A 6 24.75 -2.28 -20.66
CA ASN A 6 26.01 -1.64 -21.00
C ASN A 6 26.75 -2.26 -22.20
N LYS A 7 26.02 -2.97 -23.07
CA LYS A 7 26.57 -3.66 -24.24
C LYS A 7 26.65 -2.72 -25.46
N PRO A 8 27.85 -2.45 -26.02
CA PRO A 8 28.04 -1.50 -27.11
C PRO A 8 27.18 -1.77 -28.35
N GLU A 9 26.88 -3.04 -28.67
CA GLU A 9 26.09 -3.37 -29.86
C GLU A 9 24.69 -2.71 -29.86
N TYR A 10 24.07 -2.54 -28.68
CA TYR A 10 22.77 -1.86 -28.58
C TYR A 10 22.88 -0.35 -28.74
N ARG A 11 24.01 0.24 -28.30
CA ARG A 11 24.29 1.66 -28.49
C ARG A 11 24.53 1.97 -29.96
N ASP A 12 25.34 1.13 -30.61
CA ASP A 12 25.75 1.32 -31.99
C ASP A 12 24.56 1.09 -32.93
N PHE A 13 23.71 0.10 -32.64
CA PHE A 13 22.44 -0.09 -33.34
C PHE A 13 21.48 1.09 -33.15
N ALA A 14 21.34 1.62 -31.92
CA ALA A 14 20.50 2.80 -31.67
C ALA A 14 20.98 4.01 -32.50
N LYS A 15 22.30 4.22 -32.58
CA LYS A 15 22.88 5.28 -33.41
C LYS A 15 22.61 5.06 -34.90
N GLN A 16 22.79 3.83 -35.39
CA GLN A 16 22.50 3.49 -36.79
C GLN A 16 21.04 3.81 -37.16
N VAL A 17 20.09 3.42 -36.32
CA VAL A 17 18.66 3.67 -36.55
C VAL A 17 18.34 5.16 -36.44
N TYR A 18 18.90 5.86 -35.45
CA TYR A 18 18.72 7.30 -35.29
C TYR A 18 19.23 8.07 -36.52
N ASP A 19 20.45 7.79 -36.96
CA ASP A 19 21.08 8.49 -38.08
C ASP A 19 20.30 8.25 -39.38
N PHE A 20 19.76 7.04 -39.59
CA PHE A 20 18.87 6.75 -40.71
C PHE A 20 17.58 7.58 -40.65
N TRP A 21 16.86 7.55 -39.53
CA TRP A 21 15.60 8.28 -39.37
C TRP A 21 15.81 9.78 -39.45
N TRP A 22 16.82 10.31 -38.77
CA TRP A 22 17.18 11.71 -38.85
C TRP A 22 17.45 12.09 -40.31
N THR A 23 18.28 11.36 -41.03
CA THR A 23 18.64 11.72 -42.41
C THR A 23 17.47 11.61 -43.38
N ASN A 24 16.67 10.55 -43.27
CA ASN A 24 15.72 10.18 -44.32
C ASN A 24 14.27 10.51 -43.97
N MET A 25 13.90 10.47 -42.70
CA MET A 25 12.50 10.55 -42.27
C MET A 25 12.14 11.89 -41.62
N VAL A 26 13.13 12.73 -41.29
CA VAL A 26 12.87 14.08 -40.75
C VAL A 26 13.09 15.14 -41.81
N ASN A 27 12.07 15.98 -42.05
CA ASN A 27 12.20 17.14 -42.93
C ASN A 27 13.13 18.19 -42.28
N LYS A 28 14.22 18.58 -42.94
CA LYS A 28 15.23 19.50 -42.36
C LYS A 28 14.83 20.96 -42.31
N THR A 29 13.76 21.33 -43.00
CA THR A 29 13.22 22.68 -42.98
C THR A 29 12.15 22.82 -41.91
N THR A 30 11.23 21.86 -41.83
CA THR A 30 10.07 21.94 -40.92
C THR A 30 10.25 21.16 -39.62
N TYR A 31 11.18 20.20 -39.59
CA TYR A 31 11.37 19.22 -38.52
C TYR A 31 10.19 18.26 -38.29
N GLN A 32 9.25 18.20 -39.23
CA GLN A 32 8.23 17.15 -39.27
C GLN A 32 8.89 15.77 -39.42
N VAL A 33 8.33 14.76 -38.76
CA VAL A 33 8.69 13.36 -38.92
C VAL A 33 7.71 12.71 -39.90
N ALA A 34 8.22 12.06 -40.94
CA ALA A 34 7.41 11.30 -41.89
C ALA A 34 6.85 10.05 -41.20
N ASP A 35 5.58 9.76 -41.48
CA ASP A 35 4.88 8.60 -40.93
C ASP A 35 5.43 7.30 -41.53
N HIS A 36 5.56 7.26 -42.86
CA HIS A 36 6.16 6.12 -43.55
C HIS A 36 6.68 6.48 -44.94
N VAL A 37 7.34 5.52 -45.57
CA VAL A 37 7.74 5.55 -46.98
C VAL A 37 6.93 4.50 -47.73
N LYS A 38 6.30 4.90 -48.83
CA LYS A 38 5.59 3.99 -49.73
C LYS A 38 6.60 3.11 -50.50
N PRO A 39 6.16 1.98 -51.09
CA PRO A 39 7.05 1.13 -51.91
C PRO A 39 7.75 1.87 -53.07
N ASP A 40 7.18 2.98 -53.56
CA ASP A 40 7.76 3.81 -54.62
C ASP A 40 8.80 4.84 -54.11
N GLY A 41 9.10 4.85 -52.82
CA GLY A 41 10.04 5.78 -52.19
C GLY A 41 9.42 7.11 -51.74
N THR A 42 8.13 7.34 -51.98
CA THR A 42 7.44 8.56 -51.56
C THR A 42 7.22 8.58 -50.05
N LYS A 43 7.64 9.65 -49.39
CA LYS A 43 7.38 9.88 -47.95
C LYS A 43 5.96 10.39 -47.74
N VAL A 44 5.28 9.81 -46.76
CA VAL A 44 3.97 10.25 -46.29
C VAL A 44 4.14 11.08 -45.03
N TRP A 45 3.57 12.28 -45.04
CA TRP A 45 3.74 13.30 -44.00
C TRP A 45 2.45 13.53 -43.21
N TRP A 46 1.80 12.43 -42.79
CA TRP A 46 0.69 12.52 -41.85
C TRP A 46 1.19 13.11 -40.52
N LYS A 47 0.34 13.92 -39.90
CA LYS A 47 0.65 14.61 -38.64
C LYS A 47 0.06 13.79 -37.52
N PHE A 48 0.92 13.11 -36.78
CA PHE A 48 0.54 12.30 -35.64
C PHE A 48 1.61 12.41 -34.56
N THR A 49 1.18 12.84 -33.38
CA THR A 49 2.03 13.13 -32.23
C THR A 49 3.00 12.02 -31.84
N TYR A 50 2.69 10.74 -32.14
CA TYR A 50 3.60 9.64 -31.86
C TYR A 50 4.88 9.66 -32.70
N ASN A 51 4.82 10.13 -33.95
CA ASN A 51 5.98 10.18 -34.85
C ASN A 51 7.03 11.16 -34.31
N GLU A 52 6.60 12.40 -34.08
CA GLU A 52 7.37 13.46 -33.45
C GLU A 52 7.83 13.04 -32.05
N GLY A 53 6.93 12.47 -31.25
CA GLY A 53 7.23 11.97 -29.91
C GLY A 53 8.38 10.96 -29.90
N LEU A 54 8.30 9.92 -30.72
CA LEU A 54 9.35 8.90 -30.80
C LEU A 54 10.70 9.49 -31.21
N MET A 55 10.72 10.42 -32.16
CA MET A 55 11.96 11.05 -32.59
C MET A 55 12.53 12.06 -31.57
N ILE A 56 11.67 12.74 -30.80
CA ILE A 56 12.07 13.54 -29.62
C ILE A 56 12.74 12.62 -28.59
N GLY A 57 12.08 11.53 -28.23
CA GLY A 57 12.59 10.54 -27.27
C GLY A 57 13.93 9.97 -27.69
N ALA A 58 14.04 9.54 -28.95
CA ALA A 58 15.29 9.04 -29.51
C ALA A 58 16.40 10.10 -29.45
N SER A 59 16.09 11.36 -29.78
CA SER A 59 17.05 12.47 -29.71
C SER A 59 17.52 12.74 -28.26
N VAL A 60 16.61 12.70 -27.29
CA VAL A 60 16.95 12.85 -25.87
C VAL A 60 17.81 11.68 -25.37
N GLU A 61 17.52 10.45 -25.79
CA GLU A 61 18.32 9.27 -25.44
C GLU A 61 19.72 9.31 -26.06
N MET A 62 19.85 9.81 -27.31
CA MET A 62 21.14 10.07 -27.94
C MET A 62 21.94 11.16 -27.21
N TYR A 63 21.29 12.27 -26.84
CA TYR A 63 21.92 13.31 -26.02
C TYR A 63 22.43 12.76 -24.68
N ASN A 64 21.60 12.01 -23.95
CA ASN A 64 22.00 11.41 -22.68
C ASN A 64 23.17 10.41 -22.81
N THR A 65 23.29 9.76 -23.97
CA THR A 65 24.32 8.75 -24.23
C THR A 65 25.64 9.35 -24.69
N TYR A 66 25.59 10.31 -25.63
CA TYR A 66 26.77 10.86 -26.31
C TYR A 66 27.19 12.23 -25.79
N GLN A 67 26.32 12.92 -25.03
CA GLN A 67 26.55 14.27 -24.49
C GLN A 67 26.81 15.32 -25.58
N GLU A 68 26.25 15.13 -26.78
CA GLU A 68 26.36 16.08 -27.89
C GLU A 68 25.10 16.96 -28.00
N ASN A 69 25.28 18.29 -27.88
CA ASN A 69 24.19 19.27 -27.90
C ASN A 69 23.37 19.30 -29.21
N SER A 70 23.91 18.76 -30.29
CA SER A 70 23.21 18.61 -31.58
C SER A 70 21.95 17.76 -31.43
N TYR A 71 22.02 16.65 -30.67
CA TYR A 71 20.87 15.78 -30.42
C TYR A 71 19.78 16.49 -29.60
N LEU A 72 20.16 17.26 -28.58
CA LEU A 72 19.21 18.06 -27.81
C LEU A 72 18.55 19.15 -28.67
N SER A 73 19.34 19.81 -29.53
CA SER A 73 18.82 20.81 -30.48
C SER A 73 17.81 20.21 -31.47
N ASN A 74 18.08 18.99 -31.96
CA ASN A 74 17.15 18.24 -32.81
C ASN A 74 15.83 17.97 -32.07
N ALA A 75 15.90 17.51 -30.82
CA ALA A 75 14.72 17.25 -29.99
C ALA A 75 13.85 18.51 -29.85
N HIS A 76 14.45 19.66 -29.55
CA HIS A 76 13.73 20.94 -29.44
C HIS A 76 13.06 21.36 -30.76
N ASN A 77 13.73 21.18 -31.89
CA ASN A 77 13.17 21.57 -33.19
C ASN A 77 11.96 20.69 -33.57
N ILE A 78 12.03 19.38 -33.29
CA ILE A 78 10.89 18.47 -33.50
C ILE A 78 9.75 18.78 -32.53
N ALA A 79 10.05 19.06 -31.26
CA ALA A 79 9.04 19.44 -30.26
C ALA A 79 8.29 20.72 -30.67
N ARG A 80 8.98 21.72 -31.23
CA ARG A 80 8.31 22.91 -31.78
C ARG A 80 7.41 22.59 -32.97
N PHE A 81 7.77 21.62 -33.82
CA PHE A 81 6.87 21.19 -34.89
C PHE A 81 5.58 20.60 -34.30
N MET A 82 5.69 19.65 -33.37
CA MET A 82 4.56 19.01 -32.67
C MET A 82 3.64 20.08 -32.04
N ILE A 83 4.20 20.98 -31.23
CA ILE A 83 3.42 22.01 -30.51
C ILE A 83 2.69 22.97 -31.46
N ASN A 84 3.25 23.23 -32.64
CA ASN A 84 2.65 24.16 -33.59
C ASN A 84 1.65 23.50 -34.55
N ASN A 85 1.63 22.18 -34.66
CA ASN A 85 0.91 21.47 -35.73
C ASN A 85 0.01 20.33 -35.26
N GLU A 86 0.23 19.82 -34.06
CA GLU A 86 -0.39 18.59 -33.52
C GLU A 86 -1.09 18.90 -32.19
N THR A 87 -1.68 20.09 -32.14
CA THR A 87 -2.44 20.59 -31.02
C THR A 87 -3.75 21.20 -31.49
N VAL A 88 -4.72 21.26 -30.58
CA VAL A 88 -5.94 22.05 -30.71
C VAL A 88 -5.92 23.18 -29.68
N SER A 89 -6.36 24.37 -30.10
CA SER A 89 -6.45 25.53 -29.22
C SER A 89 -7.76 25.51 -28.45
N ILE A 90 -7.67 25.64 -27.13
CA ILE A 90 -8.79 25.78 -26.20
C ILE A 90 -8.58 27.00 -25.28
N ALA A 91 -9.54 27.28 -24.40
CA ALA A 91 -9.44 28.38 -23.44
C ALA A 91 -8.22 28.28 -22.51
N TYR A 92 -7.76 27.06 -22.20
CA TYR A 92 -6.59 26.81 -21.34
C TYR A 92 -5.25 26.86 -22.09
N GLY A 93 -5.25 27.04 -23.42
CA GLY A 93 -4.06 26.99 -24.26
C GLY A 93 -4.09 25.85 -25.29
N GLN A 94 -2.92 25.30 -25.61
CA GLN A 94 -2.77 24.24 -26.61
C GLN A 94 -2.82 22.84 -25.97
N VAL A 95 -3.65 21.96 -26.51
CA VAL A 95 -3.81 20.56 -26.08
C VAL A 95 -3.35 19.65 -27.21
N LEU A 96 -2.58 18.59 -26.92
CA LEU A 96 -2.18 17.62 -27.96
C LEU A 96 -3.41 17.02 -28.67
N SER A 97 -3.34 16.88 -29.99
CA SER A 97 -4.43 16.36 -30.82
C SER A 97 -3.88 15.58 -32.02
N ASP A 98 -4.43 14.39 -32.24
CA ASP A 98 -4.26 13.60 -33.47
C ASP A 98 -5.53 13.63 -34.35
N GLY A 99 -6.40 14.62 -34.11
CA GLY A 99 -7.73 14.69 -34.68
C GLY A 99 -8.84 14.50 -33.64
N ASN A 100 -10.00 14.07 -34.11
CA ASN A 100 -11.21 13.89 -33.31
C ASN A 100 -11.85 12.50 -33.52
N GLU A 101 -12.94 12.23 -32.79
CA GLU A 101 -13.72 10.97 -32.84
C GLU A 101 -14.19 10.49 -34.23
N THR A 102 -14.10 11.34 -35.27
CA THR A 102 -14.43 10.96 -36.65
C THR A 102 -13.22 10.87 -37.57
N SER A 103 -12.17 11.66 -37.29
CA SER A 103 -10.97 11.72 -38.12
C SER A 103 -9.85 10.83 -37.61
N CYS A 104 -9.91 10.43 -36.35
CA CYS A 104 -8.95 9.56 -35.71
C CYS A 104 -9.66 8.33 -35.12
N LEU A 105 -9.56 7.22 -35.85
CA LEU A 105 -10.18 5.95 -35.54
C LEU A 105 -9.11 4.85 -35.48
N GLY A 106 -9.26 3.91 -34.55
CA GLY A 106 -8.32 2.79 -34.41
C GLY A 106 -7.01 3.19 -33.74
N ASP A 107 -5.86 2.93 -34.35
CA ASP A 107 -4.58 3.06 -33.64
C ASP A 107 -4.23 4.49 -33.25
N CYS A 108 -4.66 5.49 -34.03
CA CYS A 108 -4.34 6.88 -33.74
C CYS A 108 -4.95 7.38 -32.43
N GLU A 109 -5.98 6.69 -31.92
CA GLU A 109 -6.61 6.98 -30.63
C GLU A 109 -5.58 6.94 -29.47
N GLN A 110 -4.47 6.21 -29.65
CA GLN A 110 -3.39 6.07 -28.69
C GLN A 110 -2.21 7.05 -28.88
N PHE A 111 -2.07 7.68 -30.06
CA PHE A 111 -0.82 8.33 -30.49
C PHE A 111 -0.38 9.50 -29.60
N LYS A 112 -1.33 10.27 -29.05
CA LYS A 112 -1.06 11.31 -28.03
C LYS A 112 -0.28 10.79 -26.82
N GLY A 113 -0.43 9.52 -26.45
CA GLY A 113 0.29 8.91 -25.33
C GLY A 113 1.81 9.00 -25.51
N PRO A 114 2.39 8.29 -26.51
CA PRO A 114 3.80 8.44 -26.85
C PRO A 114 4.25 9.88 -27.11
N GLY A 115 3.44 10.69 -27.80
CA GLY A 115 3.71 12.12 -28.00
C GLY A 115 3.95 12.86 -26.68
N TYR A 116 2.98 12.76 -25.75
CA TYR A 116 3.07 13.33 -24.42
C TYR A 116 4.28 12.80 -23.63
N ARG A 117 4.49 11.48 -23.67
CA ARG A 117 5.57 10.81 -22.93
C ARG A 117 6.93 11.38 -23.27
N TYR A 118 7.22 11.53 -24.56
CA TYR A 118 8.54 11.96 -24.99
C TYR A 118 8.70 13.49 -24.96
N LEU A 119 7.61 14.25 -25.08
CA LEU A 119 7.62 15.68 -24.77
C LEU A 119 7.91 15.92 -23.28
N MET A 120 7.28 15.16 -22.38
CA MET A 120 7.59 15.17 -20.94
C MET A 120 9.05 14.76 -20.69
N GLN A 121 9.56 13.75 -21.39
CA GLN A 121 10.96 13.35 -21.28
C GLN A 121 11.92 14.50 -21.66
N LEU A 122 11.64 15.23 -22.74
CA LEU A 122 12.42 16.41 -23.12
C LEU A 122 12.31 17.52 -22.08
N TYR A 123 11.10 17.82 -21.59
CA TYR A 123 10.87 18.82 -20.54
C TYR A 123 11.68 18.53 -19.27
N LEU A 124 11.79 17.26 -18.87
CA LEU A 124 12.58 16.86 -17.70
C LEU A 124 14.09 17.02 -17.90
N VAL A 125 14.57 17.05 -19.14
CA VAL A 125 15.98 17.32 -19.49
C VAL A 125 16.25 18.82 -19.59
N ASP A 126 15.33 19.58 -20.19
CA ASP A 126 15.41 21.04 -20.34
C ASP A 126 14.03 21.68 -20.14
N LYS A 127 13.84 22.31 -18.98
CA LYS A 127 12.53 22.77 -18.46
C LYS A 127 12.06 24.06 -19.12
N ARG A 128 11.59 23.99 -20.37
CA ARG A 128 11.03 25.14 -21.09
C ARG A 128 9.54 25.32 -20.85
N ASP A 129 9.12 26.58 -20.71
CA ASP A 129 7.71 26.95 -20.53
C ASP A 129 6.84 26.48 -21.71
N GLU A 130 7.37 26.52 -22.94
CA GLU A 130 6.65 26.03 -24.13
C GLU A 130 6.20 24.57 -23.99
N TYR A 131 7.02 23.71 -23.37
CA TYR A 131 6.68 22.30 -23.14
C TYR A 131 5.74 22.16 -21.95
N TYR A 132 6.08 22.84 -20.85
CA TYR A 132 5.27 22.81 -19.64
C TYR A 132 3.82 23.22 -19.92
N ASN A 133 3.62 24.29 -20.68
CA ASN A 133 2.29 24.81 -21.00
C ASN A 133 1.44 23.76 -21.73
N VAL A 134 1.97 23.11 -22.78
CA VAL A 134 1.21 22.06 -23.49
C VAL A 134 0.96 20.83 -22.62
N LEU A 135 1.95 20.41 -21.82
CA LEU A 135 1.84 19.27 -20.91
C LEU A 135 0.78 19.52 -19.82
N LYS A 136 0.81 20.70 -19.20
CA LYS A 136 -0.14 21.18 -18.17
C LYS A 136 -1.54 21.34 -18.75
N THR A 137 -1.68 22.09 -19.84
CA THR A 137 -2.96 22.36 -20.48
C THR A 137 -3.63 21.06 -20.95
N SER A 138 -2.87 20.10 -21.47
CA SER A 138 -3.43 18.80 -21.87
C SER A 138 -4.02 18.05 -20.67
N VAL A 139 -3.34 17.98 -19.52
CA VAL A 139 -3.89 17.27 -18.35
C VAL A 139 -5.03 18.04 -17.67
N ASP A 140 -4.99 19.37 -17.67
CA ASP A 140 -6.11 20.19 -17.19
C ASP A 140 -7.35 19.99 -18.07
N ALA A 141 -7.17 19.90 -19.40
CA ALA A 141 -8.27 19.64 -20.33
C ALA A 141 -8.82 18.21 -20.17
N ILE A 142 -7.95 17.21 -20.02
CA ILE A 142 -8.38 15.83 -19.71
C ILE A 142 -9.22 15.81 -18.42
N ALA A 143 -8.75 16.44 -17.35
CA ALA A 143 -9.40 16.40 -16.04
C ALA A 143 -10.73 17.17 -16.02
N ASN A 144 -10.79 18.34 -16.65
CA ASN A 144 -11.89 19.27 -16.48
C ASN A 144 -12.89 19.29 -17.65
N LEU A 145 -12.51 18.80 -18.83
CA LEU A 145 -13.32 18.88 -20.05
C LEU A 145 -13.60 17.52 -20.67
N ALA A 146 -12.59 16.65 -20.77
CA ALA A 146 -12.71 15.39 -21.51
C ALA A 146 -13.28 14.21 -20.69
N ARG A 147 -13.07 14.24 -19.37
CA ARG A 147 -13.46 13.16 -18.48
C ARG A 147 -14.98 13.10 -18.30
N ASN A 148 -15.56 11.96 -18.65
CA ASN A 148 -16.95 11.63 -18.39
C ASN A 148 -17.22 11.36 -16.90
N PRO A 149 -18.50 11.37 -16.45
CA PRO A 149 -18.86 11.05 -15.07
C PRO A 149 -18.39 9.68 -14.57
N ASP A 150 -18.18 8.71 -15.46
CA ASP A 150 -17.63 7.38 -15.16
C ASP A 150 -16.09 7.34 -15.18
N ASN A 151 -15.44 8.50 -15.28
CA ASN A 151 -14.00 8.71 -15.45
C ASN A 151 -13.42 8.32 -16.82
N SER A 152 -14.24 7.91 -17.78
CA SER A 152 -13.75 7.58 -19.11
C SER A 152 -13.37 8.82 -19.91
N VAL A 153 -12.34 8.71 -20.76
CA VAL A 153 -11.84 9.79 -21.63
C VAL A 153 -11.74 9.33 -23.08
N GLY A 154 -12.34 10.05 -24.03
CA GLY A 154 -12.28 9.71 -25.46
C GLY A 154 -11.02 10.20 -26.18
N VAL A 155 -11.08 10.23 -27.51
CA VAL A 155 -10.01 10.75 -28.39
C VAL A 155 -9.79 12.25 -28.17
N ASN A 156 -10.87 12.98 -27.96
CA ASN A 156 -10.84 14.42 -27.72
C ASN A 156 -10.40 14.70 -26.28
N TRP A 157 -9.32 15.46 -26.10
CA TRP A 157 -8.91 15.95 -24.78
C TRP A 157 -9.48 17.34 -24.45
N ASP A 158 -10.11 18.00 -25.42
CA ASP A 158 -10.73 19.32 -25.29
C ASP A 158 -12.22 19.29 -24.88
N LYS A 159 -12.86 18.10 -24.90
CA LYS A 159 -14.28 17.92 -24.56
C LYS A 159 -14.63 16.45 -24.31
N SER A 160 -15.72 16.22 -23.58
CA SER A 160 -16.24 14.88 -23.29
C SER A 160 -16.72 14.16 -24.55
N SER A 161 -16.57 12.83 -24.56
CA SER A 161 -16.96 11.97 -25.69
C SER A 161 -18.10 11.03 -25.33
N SER A 162 -18.91 10.66 -26.32
CA SER A 162 -19.93 9.61 -26.16
C SER A 162 -19.27 8.27 -25.82
N SER A 163 -19.90 7.48 -24.95
CA SER A 163 -19.37 6.18 -24.52
C SER A 163 -19.05 5.20 -25.65
N SER A 164 -19.74 5.29 -26.80
CA SER A 164 -19.50 4.45 -27.97
C SER A 164 -18.15 4.69 -28.68
N ALA A 165 -17.49 5.81 -28.39
CA ALA A 165 -16.21 6.19 -28.99
C ALA A 165 -15.01 5.92 -28.05
N ILE A 166 -15.29 5.30 -26.90
CA ILE A 166 -14.33 5.09 -25.82
C ILE A 166 -13.86 3.65 -25.81
N ASN A 167 -12.55 3.48 -25.71
CA ASN A 167 -11.91 2.16 -25.60
C ASN A 167 -10.55 2.26 -24.88
N ASP A 168 -9.89 1.12 -24.70
CA ASP A 168 -8.62 1.01 -23.96
C ASP A 168 -7.51 1.91 -24.52
N ARG A 169 -7.46 2.18 -25.84
CA ARG A 169 -6.45 3.06 -26.46
C ARG A 169 -6.62 4.50 -25.99
N THR A 170 -7.85 5.01 -26.05
CA THR A 170 -8.20 6.36 -25.57
C THR A 170 -7.90 6.52 -24.08
N GLN A 171 -8.26 5.50 -23.27
CA GLN A 171 -7.96 5.49 -21.83
C GLN A 171 -6.46 5.49 -21.57
N ASN A 172 -5.71 4.64 -22.29
CA ASN A 172 -4.26 4.51 -22.10
C ASN A 172 -3.53 5.82 -22.38
N ALA A 173 -3.89 6.52 -23.46
CA ALA A 173 -3.29 7.80 -23.80
C ALA A 173 -3.54 8.86 -22.71
N ALA A 174 -4.79 9.00 -22.25
CA ALA A 174 -5.14 9.97 -21.21
C ALA A 174 -4.49 9.63 -19.86
N ALA A 175 -4.55 8.36 -19.44
CA ALA A 175 -3.94 7.89 -18.21
C ALA A 175 -2.41 8.08 -18.22
N GLN A 176 -1.75 7.85 -19.36
CA GLN A 176 -0.31 8.08 -19.51
C GLN A 176 0.05 9.55 -19.31
N ALA A 177 -0.70 10.48 -19.93
CA ALA A 177 -0.47 11.90 -19.78
C ALA A 177 -0.65 12.36 -18.32
N MET A 178 -1.78 12.02 -17.70
CA MET A 178 -2.07 12.38 -16.32
C MET A 178 -1.05 11.80 -15.34
N SER A 179 -0.67 10.53 -15.49
CA SER A 179 0.28 9.87 -14.60
C SER A 179 1.69 10.49 -14.71
N LEU A 180 2.13 10.80 -15.92
CA LEU A 180 3.44 11.42 -16.14
C LEU A 180 3.50 12.85 -15.62
N PHE A 181 2.42 13.63 -15.79
CA PHE A 181 2.35 14.97 -15.22
C PHE A 181 2.28 14.96 -13.71
N ALA A 182 1.48 14.06 -13.11
CA ALA A 182 1.45 13.89 -11.67
C ALA A 182 2.86 13.57 -11.13
N LYS A 183 3.54 12.61 -11.77
CA LYS A 183 4.89 12.18 -11.39
C LYS A 183 5.94 13.29 -11.42
N GLN A 184 5.85 14.28 -12.32
CA GLN A 184 6.83 15.38 -12.33
C GLN A 184 6.67 16.32 -11.12
N ASN A 185 5.47 16.41 -10.53
CA ASN A 185 5.21 17.21 -9.34
C ASN A 185 5.64 16.51 -8.03
N GLY A 186 6.13 15.27 -8.10
CA GLY A 186 6.53 14.49 -6.93
C GLY A 186 6.19 13.02 -7.09
N LEU A 187 6.72 12.19 -6.18
CA LEU A 187 6.30 10.80 -6.10
C LEU A 187 4.81 10.73 -5.74
N TYR A 188 4.13 9.71 -6.28
CA TYR A 188 2.83 9.35 -5.74
C TYR A 188 3.01 9.01 -4.26
N PRO A 189 2.23 9.60 -3.35
CA PRO A 189 2.48 9.53 -1.90
C PRO A 189 2.45 8.12 -1.29
N GLU A 190 1.93 7.12 -2.01
CA GLU A 190 1.94 5.71 -1.59
C GLU A 190 3.34 5.15 -1.28
N LEU A 191 4.42 5.73 -1.81
CA LEU A 191 5.76 5.16 -1.61
C LEU A 191 6.24 5.13 -0.14
N ASN A 192 5.53 5.81 0.77
CA ASN A 192 5.86 5.86 2.20
C ASN A 192 4.74 5.35 3.12
N THR A 193 3.66 4.77 2.61
CA THR A 193 2.59 4.25 3.47
C THR A 193 3.09 3.04 4.27
N PRO A 194 3.03 3.06 5.62
CA PRO A 194 3.45 1.94 6.45
C PRO A 194 2.72 0.63 6.10
N PRO A 195 3.37 -0.55 6.22
CA PRO A 195 2.68 -1.83 6.04
C PRO A 195 1.44 -1.95 6.92
N GLY A 196 0.33 -2.37 6.32
CA GLY A 196 -0.97 -2.49 7.00
C GLY A 196 -1.76 -1.18 7.12
N GLN A 197 -1.20 -0.04 6.69
CA GLN A 197 -1.94 1.22 6.53
C GLN A 197 -2.46 1.36 5.10
N TYR A 198 -3.70 1.86 4.99
CA TYR A 198 -4.37 2.15 3.73
C TYR A 198 -4.94 3.57 3.80
N GLU A 199 -4.37 4.47 3.01
CA GLU A 199 -4.80 5.88 2.95
C GLU A 199 -6.17 5.99 2.28
N ALA A 200 -7.09 6.78 2.86
CA ALA A 200 -8.47 6.86 2.39
C ALA A 200 -8.58 7.52 1.00
N GLU A 201 -7.66 8.42 0.68
CA GLU A 201 -7.57 9.09 -0.60
C GLU A 201 -7.10 8.20 -1.77
N ASN A 202 -6.59 6.99 -1.47
CA ASN A 202 -6.19 6.01 -2.48
C ASN A 202 -7.25 4.90 -2.68
N ALA A 203 -8.31 4.90 -1.87
CA ALA A 203 -9.37 3.92 -1.94
C ALA A 203 -10.39 4.23 -3.05
N THR A 204 -11.34 3.32 -3.29
CA THR A 204 -12.44 3.59 -4.23
C THR A 204 -13.44 4.54 -3.57
N ILE A 205 -13.50 5.79 -4.05
CA ILE A 205 -14.33 6.85 -3.48
C ILE A 205 -15.57 7.09 -4.35
N ARG A 206 -16.73 7.27 -3.73
CA ARG A 206 -17.95 7.70 -4.42
C ARG A 206 -18.59 8.87 -3.69
N GLY A 207 -18.65 10.03 -4.35
CA GLY A 207 -19.39 11.19 -3.87
C GLY A 207 -18.81 11.88 -2.63
N VAL A 208 -17.66 11.44 -2.11
CA VAL A 208 -16.91 12.09 -1.02
C VAL A 208 -15.81 12.96 -1.63
N MET A 209 -15.41 14.05 -0.97
CA MET A 209 -14.40 14.99 -1.47
C MET A 209 -13.02 14.67 -0.93
N LEU A 210 -11.99 15.03 -1.71
CA LEU A 210 -10.60 15.01 -1.30
C LEU A 210 -10.21 16.41 -0.83
N GLU A 211 -9.71 16.51 0.39
CA GLU A 211 -9.31 17.78 1.01
C GLU A 211 -7.89 17.67 1.60
N ALA A 212 -7.19 18.80 1.66
CA ALA A 212 -5.82 18.91 2.20
C ALA A 212 -5.65 20.24 2.94
N ASN A 213 -6.75 20.79 3.45
CA ASN A 213 -6.84 22.14 4.01
C ASN A 213 -6.68 22.19 5.55
N GLN A 214 -6.57 21.04 6.22
CA GLN A 214 -6.35 20.91 7.66
C GLN A 214 -5.09 20.06 7.91
N PRO A 215 -4.22 20.37 8.88
CA PRO A 215 -3.06 19.55 9.19
C PRO A 215 -3.45 18.29 9.99
N GLY A 216 -2.55 17.30 10.05
CA GLY A 216 -2.68 16.13 10.94
C GLY A 216 -3.06 14.82 10.26
N TYR A 217 -3.40 14.85 8.97
CA TYR A 217 -3.63 13.67 8.13
C TYR A 217 -2.31 13.06 7.61
N SER A 218 -2.35 11.82 7.13
CA SER A 218 -1.24 11.14 6.44
C SER A 218 -1.48 11.12 4.93
N GLY A 219 -0.48 10.70 4.15
CA GLY A 219 -0.60 10.73 2.69
C GLY A 219 -0.71 12.15 2.13
N TRP A 220 -1.65 12.39 1.23
CA TRP A 220 -1.78 13.66 0.47
C TRP A 220 -3.12 14.34 0.56
N ALA A 221 -4.13 13.66 1.07
CA ALA A 221 -5.43 14.23 1.35
C ALA A 221 -6.10 13.45 2.48
N PHE A 222 -7.25 13.91 2.89
CA PHE A 222 -8.21 13.13 3.64
C PHE A 222 -9.58 13.23 2.95
N LEU A 223 -10.49 12.33 3.30
CA LEU A 223 -11.85 12.35 2.80
C LEU A 223 -12.75 13.25 3.64
N GLY A 224 -13.16 14.37 3.04
CA GLY A 224 -14.12 15.34 3.58
C GLY A 224 -15.42 15.39 2.77
N GLY A 225 -16.26 16.41 3.00
CA GLY A 225 -17.44 16.65 2.15
C GLY A 225 -18.52 15.54 2.15
N TRP A 226 -18.70 14.85 3.27
CA TRP A 226 -19.73 13.81 3.47
C TRP A 226 -21.17 14.36 3.50
N MET A 227 -21.71 14.69 2.33
CA MET A 227 -23.01 15.37 2.15
C MET A 227 -24.17 14.41 1.80
N GLY A 228 -24.45 13.41 2.66
CA GLY A 228 -25.66 12.58 2.55
C GLY A 228 -25.46 11.15 2.02
N THR A 229 -26.56 10.40 1.98
CA THR A 229 -26.64 8.97 1.61
C THR A 229 -26.09 8.69 0.21
N GLY A 230 -25.48 7.52 0.02
CA GLY A 230 -24.90 7.08 -1.26
C GLY A 230 -23.44 7.52 -1.45
N LYS A 231 -22.86 8.16 -0.45
CA LYS A 231 -21.45 8.54 -0.39
C LYS A 231 -20.66 7.51 0.42
N PHE A 232 -19.62 6.95 -0.17
CA PHE A 232 -18.81 5.94 0.50
C PHE A 232 -17.34 6.01 0.09
N VAL A 233 -16.52 5.35 0.90
CA VAL A 233 -15.19 4.88 0.50
C VAL A 233 -15.12 3.37 0.67
N LYS A 234 -14.50 2.68 -0.28
CA LYS A 234 -14.29 1.23 -0.25
C LYS A 234 -12.80 0.94 -0.32
N PHE A 235 -12.27 0.37 0.76
CA PHE A 235 -10.90 -0.11 0.86
C PHE A 235 -10.81 -1.54 0.33
N GLU A 236 -9.74 -1.84 -0.39
CA GLU A 236 -9.32 -3.20 -0.73
C GLU A 236 -8.07 -3.52 0.08
N ILE A 237 -8.19 -4.50 0.97
CA ILE A 237 -7.08 -4.93 1.83
C ILE A 237 -6.63 -6.32 1.41
N ASN A 238 -5.33 -6.60 1.56
CA ASN A 238 -4.75 -7.90 1.24
C ASN A 238 -4.11 -8.49 2.49
N ASN A 239 -4.71 -9.55 3.01
CA ASN A 239 -4.26 -10.23 4.21
C ASN A 239 -3.33 -11.40 3.86
N THR A 240 -2.08 -11.35 4.31
CA THR A 240 -1.13 -12.47 4.14
C THR A 240 -1.48 -13.68 5.01
N SER A 241 -2.20 -13.45 6.10
CA SER A 241 -2.75 -14.46 7.01
C SER A 241 -4.20 -14.13 7.35
N GLY A 242 -5.03 -15.16 7.50
CA GLY A 242 -6.37 -15.01 8.04
C GLY A 242 -6.36 -14.85 9.56
N GLY A 243 -7.53 -14.61 10.14
CA GLY A 243 -7.74 -14.51 11.58
C GLY A 243 -8.31 -13.17 12.02
N SER A 244 -8.58 -13.07 13.32
CA SER A 244 -9.11 -11.85 13.94
C SER A 244 -8.09 -10.71 13.88
N LYS A 245 -8.46 -9.65 13.17
CA LYS A 245 -7.68 -8.41 13.05
C LYS A 245 -8.49 -7.22 13.55
N THR A 246 -7.77 -6.23 14.06
CA THR A 246 -8.34 -4.92 14.43
C THR A 246 -8.16 -3.96 13.27
N VAL A 247 -9.28 -3.42 12.80
CA VAL A 247 -9.33 -2.31 11.84
C VAL A 247 -9.46 -1.02 12.63
N THR A 248 -8.45 -0.16 12.54
CA THR A 248 -8.45 1.15 13.20
C THR A 248 -8.60 2.23 12.15
N LEU A 249 -9.57 3.12 12.31
CA LEU A 249 -9.82 4.25 11.42
C LEU A 249 -9.34 5.52 12.11
N LYS A 250 -8.47 6.27 11.44
CA LYS A 250 -8.02 7.60 11.89
C LYS A 250 -8.90 8.68 11.28
N TYR A 251 -9.38 9.60 12.12
CA TYR A 251 -10.38 10.59 11.71
C TYR A 251 -10.33 11.87 12.53
N ALA A 252 -10.91 12.95 12.01
CA ALA A 252 -11.30 14.13 12.77
C ALA A 252 -12.80 14.42 12.58
N ALA A 253 -13.45 14.91 13.63
CA ALA A 253 -14.88 15.28 13.63
C ALA A 253 -15.08 16.48 14.55
N ASP A 254 -15.75 17.53 14.07
CA ASP A 254 -16.00 18.75 14.86
C ASP A 254 -17.47 19.21 14.81
N ALA A 255 -18.30 18.59 13.97
CA ALA A 255 -19.74 18.87 13.90
C ALA A 255 -20.55 18.05 14.93
N GLY A 256 -19.90 17.49 15.95
CA GLY A 256 -20.46 16.50 16.89
C GLY A 256 -20.06 15.06 16.53
N ASP A 257 -20.65 14.09 17.24
CA ASP A 257 -20.42 12.67 16.96
C ASP A 257 -20.89 12.33 15.53
N ALA A 258 -20.10 11.54 14.81
CA ALA A 258 -20.40 11.06 13.48
C ALA A 258 -20.58 9.54 13.47
N TYR A 259 -21.28 9.03 12.45
CA TYR A 259 -21.58 7.61 12.32
C TYR A 259 -21.35 7.14 10.89
N ARG A 260 -20.80 5.94 10.72
CA ARG A 260 -20.66 5.28 9.41
C ARG A 260 -21.17 3.85 9.50
N ASN A 261 -21.85 3.40 8.45
CA ASN A 261 -22.20 2.00 8.30
C ASN A 261 -21.00 1.28 7.68
N ILE A 262 -20.39 0.38 8.44
CA ILE A 262 -19.20 -0.36 8.01
C ILE A 262 -19.62 -1.77 7.62
N SER A 263 -19.41 -2.17 6.36
CA SER A 263 -19.57 -3.56 5.92
C SER A 263 -18.26 -4.13 5.41
N VAL A 264 -18.01 -5.39 5.75
CA VAL A 264 -16.84 -6.14 5.29
C VAL A 264 -17.31 -7.25 4.38
N ASN A 265 -16.72 -7.38 3.19
CA ASN A 265 -17.06 -8.42 2.20
C ASN A 265 -18.57 -8.50 1.84
N GLY A 266 -19.30 -7.38 1.96
CA GLY A 266 -20.74 -7.32 1.69
C GLY A 266 -21.64 -7.84 2.81
N GLU A 267 -21.08 -8.18 3.98
CA GLU A 267 -21.85 -8.60 5.16
C GLU A 267 -22.69 -7.46 5.76
N ALA A 268 -23.55 -7.82 6.73
CA ALA A 268 -24.39 -6.86 7.44
C ALA A 268 -23.54 -5.77 8.10
N ALA A 269 -23.91 -4.51 7.87
CA ALA A 269 -23.12 -3.39 8.32
C ALA A 269 -23.24 -3.17 9.84
N ILE A 270 -22.13 -2.84 10.48
CA ILE A 270 -22.11 -2.30 11.84
C ILE A 270 -22.22 -0.77 11.79
N ASN A 271 -22.95 -0.17 12.72
CA ASN A 271 -23.00 1.28 12.86
C ASN A 271 -21.86 1.76 13.77
N LEU A 272 -20.75 2.18 13.17
CA LEU A 272 -19.55 2.58 13.91
C LEU A 272 -19.62 4.05 14.30
N LYS A 273 -19.37 4.32 15.59
CA LYS A 273 -19.34 5.67 16.16
C LYS A 273 -17.94 6.30 16.03
N PHE A 274 -17.93 7.56 15.63
CA PHE A 274 -16.79 8.46 15.58
C PHE A 274 -17.08 9.60 16.56
N GLN A 275 -16.37 9.64 17.68
CA GLN A 275 -16.60 10.65 18.73
C GLN A 275 -16.15 12.03 18.26
N ASN A 276 -16.84 13.08 18.70
CA ASN A 276 -16.39 14.44 18.45
C ASN A 276 -14.95 14.64 18.97
N THR A 277 -14.06 15.07 18.09
CA THR A 277 -12.64 15.31 18.39
C THR A 277 -12.36 16.74 18.86
N GLY A 278 -13.32 17.65 18.69
CA GLY A 278 -13.20 19.05 19.10
C GLY A 278 -12.38 19.94 18.16
N GLY A 279 -12.10 19.49 16.94
CA GLY A 279 -11.53 20.31 15.87
C GLY A 279 -11.20 19.52 14.61
N TRP A 280 -11.33 20.14 13.43
CA TRP A 280 -11.01 19.49 12.14
C TRP A 280 -9.51 19.16 11.93
N ASN A 281 -8.65 19.66 12.81
CA ASN A 281 -7.21 19.36 12.87
C ASN A 281 -6.83 18.45 14.05
N GLN A 282 -7.80 17.97 14.83
CA GLN A 282 -7.60 17.07 15.96
C GLN A 282 -8.00 15.65 15.53
N TYR A 283 -7.01 14.80 15.25
CA TYR A 283 -7.29 13.43 14.83
C TYR A 283 -7.34 12.47 16.02
N ALA A 284 -8.33 11.59 16.00
CA ALA A 284 -8.50 10.47 16.92
C ALA A 284 -8.65 9.16 16.12
N THR A 285 -8.77 8.05 16.84
CA THR A 285 -8.98 6.73 16.24
C THR A 285 -10.21 6.04 16.81
N THR A 286 -10.91 5.28 15.97
CA THR A 286 -11.98 4.35 16.37
C THR A 286 -11.70 3.00 15.71
N SER A 287 -12.17 1.90 16.29
CA SER A 287 -11.80 0.57 15.80
C SER A 287 -12.93 -0.44 15.90
N PHE A 288 -12.84 -1.48 15.07
CA PHE A 288 -13.64 -2.68 15.18
C PHE A 288 -12.77 -3.91 14.85
N THR A 289 -13.22 -5.09 15.28
CA THR A 289 -12.54 -6.36 14.97
C THR A 289 -13.32 -7.14 13.93
N TYR A 290 -12.62 -7.82 13.04
CA TYR A 290 -13.22 -8.73 12.07
C TYR A 290 -12.28 -9.93 11.84
N ASP A 291 -12.86 -11.11 11.59
CA ASP A 291 -12.12 -12.32 11.28
C ASP A 291 -11.91 -12.42 9.77
N PHE A 292 -10.73 -12.00 9.30
CA PHE A 292 -10.46 -11.90 7.86
C PHE A 292 -10.01 -13.25 7.28
N PRO A 293 -10.44 -13.59 6.05
CA PRO A 293 -9.83 -14.68 5.30
C PRO A 293 -8.42 -14.29 4.83
N VAL A 294 -7.62 -15.30 4.47
CA VAL A 294 -6.38 -15.08 3.70
C VAL A 294 -6.74 -14.49 2.32
N GLY A 295 -5.96 -13.51 1.86
CA GLY A 295 -6.13 -12.85 0.58
C GLY A 295 -6.94 -11.55 0.67
N THR A 296 -7.58 -11.19 -0.44
CA THR A 296 -8.27 -9.90 -0.59
C THR A 296 -9.58 -9.87 0.20
N SER A 297 -9.82 -8.76 0.90
CA SER A 297 -11.12 -8.41 1.50
C SER A 297 -11.45 -6.95 1.22
N THR A 298 -12.73 -6.63 1.28
CA THR A 298 -13.21 -5.25 1.07
C THR A 298 -13.84 -4.70 2.34
N ILE A 299 -13.54 -3.44 2.65
CA ILE A 299 -14.18 -2.70 3.76
C ILE A 299 -14.87 -1.47 3.16
N LEU A 300 -16.19 -1.44 3.24
CA LEU A 300 -17.00 -0.30 2.82
C LEU A 300 -17.31 0.57 4.03
N VAL A 301 -17.00 1.85 3.94
CA VAL A 301 -17.37 2.89 4.90
C VAL A 301 -18.41 3.78 4.25
N ASP A 302 -19.68 3.53 4.56
CA ASP A 302 -20.82 4.25 3.98
C ASP A 302 -21.31 5.35 4.93
N PHE A 303 -21.76 6.46 4.35
CA PHE A 303 -22.34 7.57 5.08
C PHE A 303 -23.57 7.11 5.88
N ASN A 304 -23.61 7.47 7.16
CA ASN A 304 -24.82 7.36 7.98
C ASN A 304 -25.23 8.75 8.45
N SER A 305 -24.40 9.41 9.26
CA SER A 305 -24.70 10.76 9.73
C SER A 305 -23.45 11.57 10.06
N ASN A 306 -23.61 12.89 9.98
CA ASN A 306 -22.64 13.92 10.32
C ASN A 306 -21.34 13.94 9.47
N TYR A 307 -20.64 15.06 9.54
CA TYR A 307 -19.38 15.30 8.83
C TYR A 307 -18.22 14.56 9.51
N LEU A 308 -17.24 14.12 8.70
CA LEU A 308 -16.07 13.39 9.14
C LEU A 308 -14.91 13.73 8.21
N ASN A 309 -13.71 13.95 8.74
CA ASN A 309 -12.48 13.87 7.96
C ASN A 309 -11.92 12.48 8.18
N LEU A 310 -12.04 11.59 7.21
CA LEU A 310 -11.47 10.24 7.30
C LEU A 310 -10.09 10.25 6.62
N ASP A 311 -9.07 9.92 7.40
CA ASP A 311 -7.65 9.96 6.97
C ASP A 311 -7.23 8.62 6.38
N ASN A 312 -7.20 7.58 7.21
CA ASN A 312 -6.75 6.26 6.81
C ASN A 312 -7.39 5.16 7.64
N ILE A 313 -7.14 3.92 7.21
CA ILE A 313 -7.33 2.74 8.05
C ILE A 313 -6.01 2.02 8.27
N THR A 314 -5.84 1.41 9.45
CA THR A 314 -4.75 0.49 9.74
C THR A 314 -5.30 -0.86 10.15
N ILE A 315 -4.67 -1.92 9.64
CA ILE A 315 -4.99 -3.31 9.92
C ILE A 315 -3.85 -3.88 10.76
N SER A 316 -4.18 -4.35 11.95
CA SER A 316 -3.24 -5.00 12.86
C SER A 316 -3.85 -6.29 13.37
N ASP A 317 -3.02 -7.28 13.70
CA ASP A 317 -3.54 -8.48 14.38
C ASP A 317 -4.20 -8.05 15.69
N ALA A 318 -5.37 -8.62 15.98
CA ALA A 318 -6.06 -8.27 17.21
C ALA A 318 -5.17 -8.62 18.40
N LEU A 319 -5.09 -7.72 19.38
CA LEU A 319 -4.42 -7.99 20.65
C LEU A 319 -5.08 -9.22 21.28
N GLN A 320 -4.44 -10.37 21.17
CA GLN A 320 -4.82 -11.52 21.95
C GLN A 320 -4.21 -11.36 23.33
N VAL A 321 -5.04 -11.13 24.34
CA VAL A 321 -4.66 -11.48 25.71
C VAL A 321 -4.61 -13.00 25.73
N THR A 322 -3.45 -13.57 25.42
CA THR A 322 -3.21 -14.97 25.75
C THR A 322 -3.17 -15.01 27.28
N GLN A 323 -4.23 -15.50 27.91
CA GLN A 323 -4.12 -15.93 29.29
C GLN A 323 -3.03 -17.00 29.30
N ILE A 324 -1.85 -16.67 29.81
CA ILE A 324 -0.84 -17.69 30.11
C ILE A 324 -1.45 -18.47 31.27
N ALA A 325 -2.12 -19.59 30.97
CA ALA A 325 -2.37 -20.61 31.97
C ALA A 325 -0.98 -21.08 32.44
N ALA A 326 -0.56 -20.67 33.64
CA ALA A 326 0.56 -21.32 34.27
C ALA A 326 0.17 -22.79 34.48
N PRO A 327 1.00 -23.77 34.08
CA PRO A 327 0.73 -25.16 34.45
C PRO A 327 0.82 -25.23 35.98
N GLU A 328 -0.33 -25.36 36.66
CA GLU A 328 -0.36 -25.55 38.10
C GLU A 328 0.20 -26.95 38.40
N MET A 329 1.50 -27.03 38.69
CA MET A 329 2.02 -28.15 39.46
C MET A 329 1.38 -28.03 40.83
N ASN A 330 0.51 -28.99 41.19
CA ASN A 330 -0.17 -29.03 42.46
C ASN A 330 0.46 -30.16 43.29
N MET A 331 1.16 -29.80 44.37
CA MET A 331 1.78 -30.72 45.31
C MET A 331 0.91 -30.96 46.54
N SER A 332 0.78 -32.22 46.93
CA SER A 332 0.19 -32.61 48.22
C SER A 332 1.10 -33.59 48.95
N VAL A 333 1.04 -33.53 50.29
CA VAL A 333 1.84 -34.39 51.17
C VAL A 333 0.94 -35.05 52.21
N TYR A 334 1.07 -36.37 52.40
CA TYR A 334 0.25 -37.14 53.31
C TYR A 334 0.98 -38.39 53.86
N PRO A 335 0.86 -38.73 55.16
CA PRO A 335 0.22 -37.93 56.20
C PRO A 335 1.07 -36.70 56.56
N ASN A 336 0.44 -35.61 56.97
CA ASN A 336 1.13 -34.41 57.47
C ASN A 336 0.25 -33.75 58.55
N PRO A 337 0.62 -33.84 59.85
CA PRO A 337 1.89 -34.33 60.38
C PRO A 337 2.15 -35.83 60.14
N VAL A 338 3.40 -36.20 59.87
CA VAL A 338 3.87 -37.59 59.79
C VAL A 338 4.44 -38.00 61.15
N GLN A 339 4.12 -39.21 61.64
CA GLN A 339 4.75 -39.72 62.86
C GLN A 339 6.20 -40.08 62.57
N ASN A 340 7.10 -39.90 63.55
CA ASN A 340 8.48 -40.31 63.42
C ASN A 340 8.59 -41.78 62.95
N GLN A 341 9.30 -42.01 61.83
CA GLN A 341 9.48 -43.30 61.12
C GLN A 341 8.34 -43.75 60.18
N ASP A 342 7.24 -43.01 60.05
CA ASP A 342 6.21 -43.30 59.05
C ASP A 342 6.58 -42.78 57.65
N ASN A 343 6.07 -43.44 56.61
CA ASN A 343 6.29 -43.02 55.22
C ASN A 343 5.47 -41.77 54.88
N LEU A 344 6.16 -40.69 54.48
CA LEU A 344 5.54 -39.50 53.91
C LEU A 344 5.35 -39.68 52.39
N ASN A 345 4.11 -39.72 51.93
CA ASN A 345 3.80 -39.70 50.50
C ASN A 345 3.73 -38.25 50.01
N VAL A 346 4.35 -38.00 48.87
CA VAL A 346 4.21 -36.75 48.13
C VAL A 346 3.57 -37.08 46.79
N THR A 347 2.54 -36.32 46.43
CA THR A 347 1.81 -36.49 45.19
C THR A 347 1.91 -35.21 44.36
N LEU A 348 2.31 -35.37 43.09
CA LEU A 348 2.46 -34.31 42.10
C LEU A 348 1.62 -34.64 40.86
N TYR A 349 0.96 -33.64 40.28
CA TYR A 349 0.35 -33.75 38.96
C TYR A 349 1.28 -33.17 37.89
N ALA A 350 1.44 -33.87 36.78
CA ALA A 350 2.17 -33.39 35.61
C ALA A 350 1.32 -33.53 34.34
N GLU A 351 1.21 -32.46 33.55
CA GLU A 351 0.44 -32.47 32.29
C GLU A 351 1.10 -33.28 31.17
N GLN A 352 2.43 -33.42 31.24
CA GLN A 352 3.29 -34.15 30.31
C GLN A 352 4.46 -34.80 31.09
N PRO A 353 5.14 -35.81 30.54
CA PRO A 353 6.33 -36.36 31.17
C PRO A 353 7.42 -35.30 31.36
N THR A 354 7.93 -35.14 32.58
CA THR A 354 8.93 -34.11 32.90
C THR A 354 9.84 -34.48 34.07
N GLU A 355 11.04 -33.89 34.15
CA GLU A 355 11.95 -34.03 35.29
C GLU A 355 11.77 -32.87 36.28
N VAL A 356 11.60 -33.19 37.56
CA VAL A 356 11.56 -32.22 38.66
C VAL A 356 12.70 -32.47 39.64
N SER A 357 13.19 -31.40 40.27
CA SER A 357 14.07 -31.49 41.46
C SER A 357 13.21 -31.39 42.71
N LEU A 358 13.38 -32.34 43.61
CA LEU A 358 12.71 -32.40 44.89
C LEU A 358 13.72 -32.26 46.02
N GLU A 359 13.48 -31.26 46.86
CA GLU A 359 14.35 -30.87 47.95
C GLU A 359 13.58 -30.90 49.28
N VAL A 360 14.20 -31.42 50.33
CA VAL A 360 13.71 -31.24 51.71
C VAL A 360 14.68 -30.34 52.44
N LEU A 361 14.17 -29.26 53.01
CA LEU A 361 14.95 -28.23 53.69
C LEU A 361 14.55 -28.19 55.17
N ASP A 362 15.51 -27.93 56.06
CA ASP A 362 15.19 -27.49 57.42
C ASP A 362 14.67 -26.03 57.43
N ILE A 363 14.27 -25.53 58.61
CA ILE A 363 13.76 -24.16 58.77
C ILE A 363 14.82 -23.07 58.50
N PHE A 364 16.10 -23.43 58.47
CA PHE A 364 17.20 -22.53 58.16
C PHE A 364 17.58 -22.57 56.67
N GLY A 365 16.89 -23.39 55.88
CA GLY A 365 17.10 -23.54 54.43
C GLY A 365 18.23 -24.51 54.06
N VAL A 366 18.74 -25.31 55.00
CA VAL A 366 19.75 -26.33 54.72
C VAL A 366 19.08 -27.51 54.01
N LYS A 367 19.64 -27.93 52.86
CA LYS A 367 19.19 -29.10 52.11
C LYS A 367 19.51 -30.40 52.85
N LEU A 368 18.47 -31.10 53.28
CA LEU A 368 18.52 -32.44 53.87
C LEU A 368 18.32 -33.55 52.83
N LEU A 369 17.60 -33.23 51.74
CA LEU A 369 17.48 -34.06 50.55
C LEU A 369 17.52 -33.17 49.31
N ASP A 370 18.15 -33.65 48.25
CA ASP A 370 18.06 -33.11 46.90
C ASP A 370 18.04 -34.30 45.93
N SER A 371 16.93 -34.50 45.24
CA SER A 371 16.73 -35.64 44.35
C SER A 371 15.98 -35.25 43.09
N LYS A 372 16.38 -35.80 41.95
CA LYS A 372 15.65 -35.65 40.70
C LYS A 372 14.60 -36.75 40.55
N LYS A 373 13.40 -36.39 40.12
CA LYS A 373 12.29 -37.32 39.87
C LYS A 373 11.74 -37.11 38.47
N GLN A 374 11.61 -38.22 37.74
CA GLN A 374 10.95 -38.25 36.44
C GLN A 374 9.45 -38.51 36.66
N LEU A 375 8.63 -37.55 36.27
CA LEU A 375 7.18 -37.62 36.36
C LEU A 375 6.61 -38.13 35.03
N GLN A 376 5.59 -38.97 35.10
CA GLN A 376 4.74 -39.33 33.96
C GLN A 376 3.56 -38.36 33.86
N LYS A 377 2.93 -38.30 32.69
CA LYS A 377 1.66 -37.56 32.56
C LYS A 377 0.61 -38.12 33.54
N GLY A 378 -0.03 -37.23 34.28
CA GLY A 378 -1.02 -37.55 35.31
C GLY A 378 -0.46 -37.44 36.73
N ILE A 379 -1.06 -38.20 37.65
CA ILE A 379 -0.73 -38.18 39.07
C ILE A 379 0.48 -39.09 39.34
N ASN A 380 1.50 -38.56 40.01
CA ASN A 380 2.70 -39.27 40.42
C ASN A 380 2.81 -39.21 41.95
N THR A 381 2.91 -40.37 42.60
CA THR A 381 3.07 -40.44 44.06
C THR A 381 4.36 -41.17 44.39
N PHE A 382 5.14 -40.61 45.31
CA PHE A 382 6.40 -41.17 45.77
C PHE A 382 6.54 -41.05 47.28
N GLN A 383 7.27 -42.00 47.88
CA GLN A 383 7.50 -42.05 49.33
C GLN A 383 8.86 -41.45 49.65
N LEU A 384 8.89 -40.56 50.64
CA LEU A 384 10.11 -40.03 51.23
C LEU A 384 10.50 -40.89 52.44
N SER A 385 10.95 -42.11 52.19
CA SER A 385 11.37 -43.06 53.24
C SER A 385 12.88 -43.01 53.56
N GLN A 386 13.66 -42.27 52.77
CA GLN A 386 15.13 -42.28 52.84
C GLN A 386 15.74 -41.21 53.75
N ILE A 387 14.93 -40.37 54.40
CA ILE A 387 15.44 -39.32 55.30
C ILE A 387 14.98 -39.62 56.72
N GLN A 388 15.92 -39.92 57.62
CA GLN A 388 15.65 -39.96 59.06
C GLN A 388 15.47 -38.52 59.58
N LEU A 389 14.29 -37.96 59.37
CA LEU A 389 13.93 -36.64 59.89
C LEU A 389 13.64 -36.75 61.39
N GLN A 390 14.27 -35.89 62.19
CA GLN A 390 13.92 -35.74 63.60
C GLN A 390 12.59 -34.99 63.75
N GLN A 391 11.98 -35.06 64.93
CA GLN A 391 10.78 -34.28 65.26
C GLN A 391 11.02 -32.79 64.98
N GLY A 392 10.18 -32.18 64.17
CA GLY A 392 10.41 -30.82 63.68
C GLY A 392 9.56 -30.41 62.49
N THR A 393 9.75 -29.18 62.04
CA THR A 393 9.12 -28.64 60.83
C THR A 393 10.16 -28.53 59.72
N TYR A 394 9.78 -28.92 58.50
CA TYR A 394 10.61 -28.90 57.31
C TYR A 394 9.86 -28.27 56.14
N ILE A 395 10.58 -27.90 55.08
CA ILE A 395 10.01 -27.40 53.84
C ILE A 395 10.33 -28.40 52.73
N LEU A 396 9.29 -28.98 52.14
CA LEU A 396 9.39 -29.65 50.85
C LEU A 396 9.35 -28.61 49.75
N ARG A 397 10.31 -28.65 48.84
CA ARG A 397 10.38 -27.79 47.67
C ARG A 397 10.49 -28.64 46.42
N VAL A 398 9.68 -28.32 45.41
CA VAL A 398 9.75 -28.93 44.08
C VAL A 398 10.06 -27.84 43.07
N ASN A 399 11.15 -28.01 42.33
CA ASN A 399 11.61 -27.08 41.30
C ASN A 399 11.45 -27.73 39.92
N HIS A 400 10.85 -26.99 38.99
CA HIS A 400 10.67 -27.38 37.59
C HIS A 400 10.88 -26.16 36.69
N GLU A 401 11.97 -26.15 35.92
CA GLU A 401 12.38 -25.02 35.08
C GLU A 401 12.42 -23.68 35.86
N THR A 402 11.45 -22.79 35.62
CA THR A 402 11.32 -21.48 36.29
C THR A 402 10.31 -21.47 37.43
N HIS A 403 9.65 -22.61 37.70
CA HIS A 403 8.61 -22.75 38.71
C HIS A 403 9.14 -23.46 39.97
N THR A 404 8.72 -22.95 41.13
CA THR A 404 9.02 -23.56 42.43
C THR A 404 7.74 -23.64 43.25
N GLU A 405 7.40 -24.84 43.71
CA GLU A 405 6.31 -25.07 44.65
C GLU A 405 6.88 -25.50 46.02
N THR A 406 6.26 -25.07 47.11
CA THR A 406 6.69 -25.47 48.46
C THR A 406 5.52 -25.94 49.34
N LYS A 407 5.79 -26.92 50.20
CA LYS A 407 4.85 -27.39 51.23
C LYS A 407 5.57 -27.58 52.55
N ARG A 408 4.93 -27.14 53.64
CA ARG A 408 5.39 -27.42 55.00
C ARG A 408 5.18 -28.89 55.32
N ILE A 409 6.19 -29.57 55.84
CA ILE A 409 6.11 -30.90 56.46
C ILE A 409 6.28 -30.75 57.97
N VAL A 410 5.47 -31.45 58.75
CA VAL A 410 5.62 -31.56 60.20
C VAL A 410 5.88 -33.03 60.55
N VAL A 411 6.98 -33.30 61.23
CA VAL A 411 7.32 -34.62 61.78
C VAL A 411 7.06 -34.56 63.28
N ASN A 412 6.10 -35.35 63.75
CA ASN A 412 5.69 -35.43 65.15
C ASN A 412 6.47 -36.48 65.95
#